data_AF-A0A0N4X5R2-F1
#
_entry.id   AF-A0A0N4X5R2-F1
#
_cell.length_a   1.000
_cell.length_b   1.000
_cell.length_c   1.000
_cell.angle_alpha   90.00
_cell.angle_beta   90.00
_cell.angle_gamma   90.00
#
_symmetry.space_group_name_H-M   'P 1'
#
loop_
_entity.id
_entity.type
_entity.pdbx_description
1 polymer ?
#
loop_
_entity_poly.entity_id
_entity_poly.type
_entity_poly.pdbx_seq_one_letter_code
_entity_poly.pdbx_strand_id
1 'polypeptide(L)' 'MAAGVIYVVGGLCEESVECVDPEGANPVWHYVAPLNQERCVTGCSVAVVARFIYAVCVRDGNNVIERYCVF' A
#
# COMPACT_ATOMS: atom_id res chain seq x y z
N MET A 1 14.86 -3.91 -17.99
CA MET A 1 14.86 -4.32 -16.58
C MET A 1 13.77 -3.51 -15.92
N ALA A 2 12.67 -4.16 -15.51
CA ALA A 2 11.62 -3.47 -14.78
C ALA A 2 12.07 -3.45 -13.31
N ALA A 3 12.65 -2.33 -12.86
CA ALA A 3 12.96 -2.14 -11.45
C ALA A 3 11.62 -2.20 -10.69
N GLY A 4 11.43 -3.27 -9.93
CA GLY A 4 10.17 -3.52 -9.22
C GLY A 4 10.19 -2.80 -7.88
N VAL A 5 9.40 -1.75 -7.73
CA VAL A 5 9.22 -1.06 -6.44
C VAL A 5 8.29 -1.87 -5.55
N ILE A 6 8.68 -2.10 -4.30
CA ILE A 6 7.82 -2.72 -3.29
C ILE A 6 7.11 -1.60 -2.54
N TYR A 7 5.80 -1.76 -2.33
CA TYR A 7 4.98 -0.87 -1.52
C TYR A 7 4.41 -1.64 -0.33
N VAL A 8 4.52 -1.04 0.85
CA VAL A 8 3.85 -1.47 2.08
C VAL A 8 2.75 -0.46 2.37
N VAL A 9 1.55 -0.95 2.63
CA VAL A 9 0.32 -0.15 2.64
C VAL A 9 -0.44 -0.42 3.93
N GLY A 10 -0.46 0.55 4.84
CA GLY A 10 -1.12 0.47 6.14
C GLY A 10 -0.43 -0.46 7.14
N GLY A 11 -1.17 -0.84 8.19
CA GLY A 11 -0.69 -1.62 9.34
C GLY A 11 -1.84 -1.83 10.33
N LEU A 12 -1.55 -2.16 11.59
CA LEU A 12 -2.58 -2.17 12.64
C LEU A 12 -2.86 -0.74 13.09
N CYS A 13 -3.94 -0.14 12.60
CA CYS A 13 -4.27 1.27 12.84
C CYS A 13 -3.26 2.27 12.27
N GLU A 14 -2.65 1.94 11.14
CA GLU A 14 -1.75 2.86 10.43
C GLU A 14 -2.34 3.28 9.09
N GLU A 15 -2.15 4.55 8.75
CA GLU A 15 -2.46 5.14 7.44
C GLU A 15 -1.22 5.31 6.57
N SER A 16 -0.04 4.89 7.04
CA SER A 16 1.22 5.07 6.32
C SER A 16 1.26 4.21 5.06
N VAL A 17 1.92 4.73 4.04
CA VAL A 17 2.31 3.97 2.86
C VAL A 17 3.79 4.21 2.66
N GLU A 18 4.55 3.13 2.52
CA GLU A 18 6.00 3.17 2.39
C GLU A 18 6.41 2.42 1.12
N CYS A 19 7.47 2.86 0.47
CA CYS A 19 8.03 2.15 -0.67
C CYS A 19 9.54 1.98 -0.58
N VAL A 20 10.05 0.94 -1.24
CA VAL A 20 11.48 0.66 -1.36
C VAL A 20 11.78 0.11 -2.74
N ASP A 21 12.89 0.53 -3.31
CA ASP A 21 13.51 -0.14 -4.47
C ASP A 21 14.49 -1.21 -3.93
N PRO A 22 14.13 -2.51 -4.01
CA PRO A 22 14.98 -3.58 -3.49
C PRO A 22 16.23 -3.82 -4.35
N GLU A 23 16.25 -3.35 -5.61
CA GLU A 23 17.39 -3.50 -6.52
C GLU A 23 18.36 -2.31 -6.43
N GLY A 24 18.00 -1.26 -5.69
CA GLY A 24 18.85 -0.10 -5.45
C GLY A 24 20.14 -0.46 -4.71
N ALA A 25 21.23 0.24 -5.02
CA ALA A 25 22.54 0.04 -4.36
C ALA A 25 22.52 0.27 -2.83
N ASN A 26 21.48 0.94 -2.33
CA ASN A 26 21.15 1.10 -0.91
C ASN A 26 19.62 1.13 -0.76
N PRO A 27 18.96 0.01 -0.43
CA PRO A 27 17.50 -0.03 -0.31
C PRO A 27 17.06 0.78 0.92
N VAL A 28 16.51 1.97 0.68
CA VAL A 28 15.99 2.88 1.71
C VAL A 28 14.49 2.94 1.58
N TRP A 29 13.81 2.84 2.72
CA TRP A 29 12.37 3.01 2.81
C TRP A 29 12.00 4.49 2.77
N HIS A 30 11.00 4.83 1.99
CA HIS A 30 10.50 6.20 1.86
C HIS A 30 8.98 6.23 2.07
N TYR A 31 8.49 7.21 2.82
CA TYR A 31 7.07 7.48 2.91
C TYR A 31 6.54 8.04 1.59
N VAL A 32 5.38 7.53 1.16
CA VAL A 32 4.60 8.09 0.05
C VAL A 32 3.27 8.62 0.58
N ALA A 33 2.39 9.06 -0.32
CA ALA A 33 1.09 9.61 0.08
C ALA A 33 0.33 8.60 0.99
N PRO A 34 -0.15 9.03 2.17
CA PRO A 34 -0.83 8.15 3.12
C PRO A 34 -2.20 7.70 2.60
N LEU A 35 -2.78 6.70 3.27
CA LEU A 35 -4.18 6.31 3.10
C LEU A 35 -5.10 7.47 3.50
N ASN A 36 -6.30 7.54 2.91
CA ASN A 36 -7.28 8.57 3.31
C ASN A 36 -7.93 8.26 4.67
N GLN A 37 -7.84 7.00 5.10
CA GLN A 37 -8.34 6.52 6.37
C GLN A 37 -7.38 5.50 6.98
N GLU A 38 -7.18 5.59 8.29
CA GLU A 38 -6.49 4.57 9.07
C GLU A 38 -7.20 3.21 8.96
N ARG A 39 -6.42 2.13 8.96
CA ARG A 39 -6.96 0.76 8.85
C ARG A 39 -6.71 -0.01 10.14
N CYS A 40 -7.71 -0.03 11.03
CA CYS A 40 -7.68 -0.80 12.28
C CYS A 40 -8.28 -2.22 12.13
N VAL A 41 -8.05 -2.89 11.00
CA VAL A 41 -8.61 -4.24 10.76
C VAL A 41 -7.50 -5.25 10.50
N THR A 42 -7.59 -6.40 11.16
CA THR A 42 -6.71 -7.55 10.91
C THR A 42 -7.10 -8.20 9.58
N GLY A 43 -6.31 -7.99 8.52
CA GLY A 43 -6.50 -8.69 7.24
C GLY A 43 -6.72 -7.81 6.01
N CYS A 44 -5.92 -6.76 5.85
CA CYS A 44 -5.90 -5.98 4.62
C CYS A 44 -5.07 -6.68 3.53
N SER A 45 -5.62 -6.74 2.31
CA SER A 45 -4.95 -7.26 1.13
C SER A 45 -4.66 -6.14 0.14
N VAL A 46 -3.55 -6.25 -0.60
CA VAL A 46 -3.14 -5.25 -1.59
C VAL A 46 -3.07 -5.91 -2.97
N ALA A 47 -3.59 -5.23 -4.00
CA ALA A 47 -3.51 -5.67 -5.39
C ALA A 47 -2.99 -4.55 -6.29
N VAL A 48 -2.16 -4.90 -7.27
CA VAL A 48 -1.70 -3.96 -8.31
C VAL A 48 -2.48 -4.23 -9.58
N VAL A 49 -3.28 -3.26 -10.03
CA VAL A 49 -4.08 -3.38 -11.25
C VAL A 49 -3.92 -2.13 -12.09
N ALA A 50 -3.55 -2.30 -13.36
CA ALA A 50 -3.46 -1.23 -14.35
C ALA A 50 -2.62 0.00 -13.90
N ARG A 51 -1.49 -0.22 -13.21
CA ARG A 51 -0.65 0.84 -12.63
C ARG A 51 -1.33 1.63 -11.49
N PHE A 52 -2.19 0.97 -10.73
CA PHE A 52 -2.72 1.50 -9.48
C PHE A 52 -2.57 0.45 -8.39
N ILE A 53 -2.35 0.90 -7.16
CA ILE A 53 -2.38 0.05 -5.98
C ILE A 53 -3.79 0.14 -5.39
N TYR A 54 -4.38 -1.01 -5.11
CA TYR A 54 -5.68 -1.14 -4.46
C TYR A 54 -5.49 -1.80 -3.12
N ALA A 55 -5.88 -1.09 -2.07
CA ALA A 55 -5.92 -1.66 -0.73
C ALA A 55 -7.36 -2.08 -0.42
N VAL A 56 -7.57 -3.39 -0.29
CA VAL A 56 -8.87 -4.05 -0.10
C VAL A 56 -8.93 -4.58 1.32
N CYS A 57 -9.93 -4.16 2.10
CA CYS A 57 -10.19 -4.75 3.41
C CYS A 57 -11.69 -4.96 3.63
N VAL A 58 -12.01 -5.80 4.60
CA VAL A 58 -13.37 -5.98 5.10
C VAL A 58 -13.48 -5.21 6.42
N ARG A 59 -14.49 -4.35 6.55
CA ARG A 59 -14.81 -3.62 7.78
C ARG A 59 -16.29 -3.75 8.06
N ASP A 60 -16.65 -4.25 9.25
CA ASP A 60 -18.04 -4.44 9.68
C ASP A 60 -18.90 -5.24 8.69
N GLY A 61 -18.30 -6.26 8.04
CA GLY A 61 -18.96 -7.08 7.01
C GLY A 61 -19.12 -6.41 5.63
N ASN A 62 -18.62 -5.18 5.47
CA ASN A 62 -18.61 -4.47 4.19
C ASN A 62 -17.21 -4.51 3.55
N ASN A 63 -17.18 -4.69 2.22
CA ASN A 63 -15.95 -4.60 1.45
C ASN A 63 -15.61 -3.13 1.21
N VAL A 64 -14.40 -2.72 1.60
CA VAL A 64 -13.86 -1.38 1.38
C VAL A 64 -12.66 -1.48 0.44
N ILE A 65 -12.66 -0.69 -0.64
CA ILE A 65 -11.57 -0.61 -1.61
C ILE A 65 -11.13 0.85 -1.70
N GLU A 66 -9.85 1.09 -1.50
CA GLU A 66 -9.24 2.40 -1.81
C GLU A 66 -8.19 2.24 -2.91
N ARG A 67 -8.12 3.23 -3.80
CA ARG A 67 -7.25 3.24 -4.99
C ARG A 67 -6.18 4.31 -4.86
N TYR A 68 -4.94 3.95 -5.18
CA TYR A 68 -3.77 4.82 -5.15
C TYR A 68 -3.11 4.88 -6.52
N CYS A 69 -2.87 6.10 -7.00
CA CYS A 69 -1.98 6.37 -8.12
C CYS A 69 -0.58 6.53 -7.58
N VAL A 70 0.31 5.57 -7.87
CA VAL A 70 1.72 5.60 -7.45
C VAL A 70 2.70 5.62 -8.63
N PHE A 71 2.16 5.75 -9.84
CA PHE A 71 2.90 5.81 -11.12
C PHE A 71 2.64 7.14 -11.82
#